data_AF-A0AAD6RFJ1-F1
#
_entry.id   AF-A0AAD6RFJ1-F1
#
_cell.length_a   1.000
_cell.length_b   1.000
_cell.length_c   1.000
_cell.angle_alpha   90.00
_cell.angle_beta   90.00
_cell.angle_gamma   90.00
#
_symmetry.space_group_name_H-M   'P 1'
#
loop_
_entity.id
_entity.type
_entity.pdbx_description
1 polymer ?
#
loop_
_entity_poly.entity_id
_entity_poly.type
_entity_poly.pdbx_seq_one_letter_code
_entity_poly.pdbx_strand_id
1 'polypeptide(L)'
;MVGFCTLFFNKSGVVLDYAKAIQESVFEQLRVVRDGQLRIVFSLDLKICSWEFCARQHKELIPRRLLIPQVSQPGAATQKYQAATQTASSNLSVPELQNNCTM
;
A
#
# COMPACT_ATOMS: atom_id res chain seq x y z
N MET A 1 2.66 -5.78 -23.44
CA MET A 1 2.02 -4.48 -23.73
C MET A 1 3.10 -3.40 -23.74
N VAL A 2 3.74 -3.19 -24.89
CA VAL A 2 4.87 -2.27 -25.03
C VAL A 2 4.37 -0.85 -24.72
N GLY A 3 4.92 -0.21 -23.69
CA GLY A 3 4.72 1.22 -23.48
C GLY A 3 5.58 1.96 -24.47
N PHE A 4 4.98 2.53 -25.52
CA PHE A 4 5.73 3.38 -26.44
C PHE A 4 6.16 4.64 -25.67
N CYS A 5 7.47 4.80 -25.52
CA CYS A 5 8.09 6.05 -25.12
C CYS A 5 8.27 6.88 -26.38
N THR A 6 7.73 8.09 -26.39
CA THR A 6 7.81 8.97 -27.56
C THR A 6 8.83 10.06 -27.27
N LEU A 7 9.78 10.22 -28.19
CA LEU A 7 10.78 11.28 -28.14
C LEU A 7 10.58 12.21 -29.34
N PHE A 8 10.45 13.50 -29.09
CA PHE A 8 10.23 14.50 -30.15
C PHE A 8 10.93 15.81 -29.83
N PHE A 9 11.17 16.61 -30.88
CA PHE A 9 11.89 17.87 -30.79
C PHE A 9 10.90 19.04 -30.82
N ASN A 10 11.02 19.98 -29.87
CA ASN A 10 10.30 21.25 -29.87
C ASN A 10 11.33 22.38 -30.02
N LYS A 11 10.89 23.59 -30.38
CA LYS A 11 11.70 24.82 -30.43
C LYS A 11 12.50 25.10 -29.15
N SER A 12 12.12 24.52 -28.01
CA SER A 12 12.78 24.66 -26.71
C SER A 12 13.72 23.50 -26.31
N GLY A 13 13.76 22.38 -27.05
CA GLY A 13 14.61 21.23 -26.71
C GLY A 13 14.00 19.86 -27.06
N VAL A 14 14.62 18.79 -26.56
CA VAL A 14 14.15 17.41 -26.73
C VAL A 14 13.14 17.09 -25.63
N VAL A 15 12.01 16.50 -25.99
CA VAL A 15 10.95 16.11 -25.05
C VAL A 15 10.79 14.60 -25.08
N LEU A 16 10.78 13.98 -23.90
CA LEU A 16 10.43 12.58 -23.69
C LEU A 16 9.06 12.50 -23.03
N ASP A 17 8.15 11.78 -23.67
CA ASP A 17 6.82 11.47 -23.14
C ASP A 17 6.68 9.95 -22.95
N TYR A 18 6.43 9.55 -21.70
CA TYR A 18 6.22 8.16 -21.32
C TYR A 18 4.89 8.00 -20.59
N ALA A 19 3.91 7.42 -21.28
CA ALA A 19 2.53 7.35 -20.82
C ALA A 19 2.25 6.27 -19.74
N LYS A 20 3.22 5.39 -19.44
CA LYS A 20 3.07 4.25 -18.52
C LYS A 20 4.15 4.25 -17.44
N ALA A 21 4.45 5.42 -16.92
CA ALA A 21 5.47 5.62 -15.91
C ALA A 21 4.99 5.07 -14.56
N ILE A 22 5.87 4.34 -13.88
CA ILE A 22 5.65 3.89 -12.50
C ILE A 22 6.59 4.67 -11.58
N GLN A 23 6.06 5.29 -10.54
CA GLN A 23 6.83 5.93 -9.48
C GLN A 23 6.64 5.18 -8.16
N GLU A 24 7.71 4.63 -7.62
CA GLU A 24 7.71 4.00 -6.30
C GLU A 24 8.26 4.96 -5.24
N SER A 25 7.54 5.12 -4.13
CA SER A 25 8.06 5.73 -2.91
C SER A 25 8.06 4.72 -1.79
N VAL A 26 9.24 4.54 -1.18
CA VAL A 26 9.46 3.62 -0.08
C VAL A 26 9.51 4.41 1.21
N PHE A 27 8.59 4.11 2.12
CA PHE A 27 8.57 4.64 3.47
C PHE A 27 8.91 3.51 4.46
N GLU A 28 9.10 3.85 5.72
CA GLU A 28 9.45 2.86 6.76
C GLU A 28 8.37 1.79 6.95
N GLN A 29 7.10 2.21 6.91
CA GLN A 29 5.95 1.37 7.25
C GLN A 29 5.08 0.98 6.04
N LEU A 30 5.28 1.59 4.88
CA LEU A 30 4.48 1.33 3.68
C LEU A 30 5.27 1.65 2.42
N ARG A 31 4.83 1.10 1.29
CA ARG A 31 5.31 1.49 -0.05
C ARG A 31 4.15 2.00 -0.88
N VAL A 32 4.34 3.12 -1.58
CA VAL A 32 3.33 3.66 -2.50
C VAL A 32 3.85 3.54 -3.93
N VAL A 33 3.10 2.84 -4.77
CA VAL A 33 3.39 2.70 -6.20
C VAL A 33 2.35 3.51 -6.96
N ARG A 34 2.79 4.52 -7.73
CA ARG A 34 1.92 5.33 -8.59
C ARG A 34 2.12 4.98 -10.04
N ASP A 35 1.03 4.77 -10.76
CA ASP A 35 1.00 4.69 -12.22
C ASP A 35 0.63 6.07 -12.77
N GLY A 36 1.34 6.53 -13.78
CA GLY A 36 1.13 7.84 -14.36
C GLY A 36 1.82 8.06 -15.69
N GLN A 37 1.83 9.32 -16.11
CA GLN A 37 2.55 9.79 -17.28
C GLN A 37 3.74 10.64 -16.85
N LEU A 38 4.91 10.38 -17.42
CA LEU A 38 6.13 11.15 -17.20
C LEU A 38 6.47 11.94 -18.46
N ARG A 39 6.69 13.24 -18.30
CA ARG A 39 7.23 14.11 -19.34
C ARG A 39 8.54 14.72 -18.85
N ILE A 40 9.57 14.67 -19.69
CA ILE A 40 10.87 15.28 -19.39
C ILE A 40 11.25 16.19 -20.55
N VAL A 41 11.70 17.40 -20.23
CA VAL A 41 12.27 18.34 -21.20
C VAL A 41 13.78 18.38 -20.97
N PHE A 42 14.55 18.09 -22.01
CA PHE A 42 16.00 18.15 -22.00
C PHE A 42 16.51 19.39 -22.73
N SER A 43 17.61 19.95 -22.23
CA SER A 43 18.46 20.89 -22.96
C SER A 43 19.19 20.18 -24.10
N LEU A 44 19.85 20.97 -24.96
CA LEU A 44 20.65 20.44 -26.07
C LEU A 44 21.86 19.61 -25.61
N ASP A 45 22.39 19.87 -24.40
CA ASP A 45 23.43 19.05 -23.76
C ASP A 45 22.86 17.86 -22.98
N LEU A 46 21.60 17.50 -23.22
CA LEU A 46 20.88 16.36 -22.64
C LEU A 46 20.71 16.41 -21.11
N LYS A 47 20.87 17.58 -20.49
CA LYS A 47 20.49 17.77 -19.10
C LYS A 47 18.98 17.92 -18.98
N ILE A 48 18.43 17.48 -17.85
CA ILE A 48 17.01 17.67 -17.55
C ILE A 48 16.80 19.14 -17.19
N CYS A 49 16.02 19.86 -17.99
CA CYS A 49 15.59 21.23 -17.70
C CYS A 49 14.40 21.23 -16.75
N SER A 50 13.42 20.38 -17.04
CA SER A 50 12.20 20.24 -16.23
C SER A 50 11.60 18.85 -16.44
N TRP A 51 10.79 18.43 -15.49
CA TRP A 51 10.03 17.20 -15.58
C TRP A 51 8.66 17.35 -14.92
N GLU A 52 7.69 16.58 -15.40
CA GLU A 52 6.35 16.48 -14.84
C GLU A 52 5.96 15.01 -14.70
N PHE A 53 5.32 14.66 -13.60
CA PHE A 53 4.73 13.34 -13.41
C PHE A 53 3.26 13.48 -13.02
N CYS A 54 2.38 13.05 -13.91
CA CYS A 54 0.95 13.06 -13.72
C CYS A 54 0.51 11.68 -13.23
N ALA A 55 0.33 11.54 -11.91
CA ALA A 55 -0.18 10.31 -11.30
C ALA A 55 -1.66 10.11 -11.67
N ARG A 56 -2.00 8.92 -12.16
CA ARG A 56 -3.36 8.51 -12.51
C ARG A 56 -3.97 7.60 -11.45
N GLN A 57 -3.17 6.70 -10.89
CA GLN A 57 -3.58 5.78 -9.83
C GLN A 57 -2.43 5.55 -8.86
N HIS A 58 -2.74 5.21 -7.60
CA HIS A 58 -1.76 4.73 -6.64
C HIS A 58 -2.21 3.42 -5.98
N LYS A 59 -1.24 2.61 -5.55
CA LYS A 59 -1.41 1.43 -4.72
C LYS A 59 -0.52 1.56 -3.50
N GLU A 60 -1.06 1.26 -2.33
CA GLU A 60 -0.32 1.19 -1.08
C GLU A 60 -0.06 -0.26 -0.71
N LEU A 61 1.19 -0.59 -0.42
CA LEU A 61 1.63 -1.92 -0.06
C LEU A 61 2.14 -1.89 1.38
N ILE A 62 1.49 -2.67 2.24
CA ILE A 62 1.89 -2.82 3.65
C ILE A 62 2.78 -4.06 3.79
N PRO A 63 4.01 -3.92 4.31
CA PRO A 63 4.89 -5.06 4.57
C PRO A 63 4.24 -6.08 5.50
N ARG A 64 4.27 -7.36 5.12
CA ARG A 64 3.67 -8.46 5.90
C ARG A 64 4.14 -8.50 7.36
N ARG A 65 5.39 -8.11 7.62
CA ARG A 65 5.96 -8.00 8.98
C ARG A 65 5.15 -7.11 9.92
N LEU A 66 4.46 -6.09 9.38
CA LEU A 66 3.63 -5.17 10.16
C LEU A 66 2.20 -5.69 10.37
N LEU A 67 1.75 -6.63 9.52
CA LEU A 67 0.41 -7.23 9.61
C LEU A 67 0.39 -8.43 10.57
N ILE A 68 1.44 -9.25 10.60
CA ILE A 68 1.47 -10.50 11.40
C ILE A 68 1.15 -10.28 12.90
N PRO A 69 1.71 -9.28 13.60
CA PRO A 69 1.41 -9.07 15.02
C PRO A 69 -0.06 -8.71 15.29
N GLN A 70 -0.72 -8.02 14.35
CA GLN A 70 -2.11 -7.59 14.49
C GLN A 70 -3.09 -8.75 14.27
N VAL A 71 -2.79 -9.66 13.33
CA VAL A 71 -3.68 -10.78 12.98
C VAL A 71 -3.52 -11.97 13.94
N SER A 72 -2.42 -12.06 14.69
CA SER A 72 -2.24 -13.09 15.72
C SER A 72 -3.08 -12.87 16.98
N GLN A 73 -3.56 -11.65 17.25
CA GLN A 73 -4.36 -11.36 18.44
C GLN A 73 -5.77 -11.98 18.41
N PRO A 74 -6.54 -11.87 17.30
CA PRO A 74 -7.83 -12.55 17.19
C PRO A 74 -7.73 -14.07 17.33
N GLY A 75 -6.72 -14.70 16.71
CA GLY A 75 -6.52 -16.15 16.80
C GLY A 75 -6.23 -16.62 18.24
N ALA A 76 -5.41 -15.87 18.98
CA ALA A 76 -5.15 -16.15 20.39
C ALA A 76 -6.40 -15.92 21.27
N ALA A 77 -7.22 -14.90 20.96
CA ALA A 77 -8.47 -14.66 21.67
C ALA A 77 -9.49 -15.79 21.43
N THR A 78 -9.62 -16.27 20.19
CA THR A 78 -10.49 -17.42 19.86
C THR A 78 -9.97 -18.72 20.50
N GLN A 79 -8.66 -18.94 20.51
CA GLN A 79 -8.07 -20.14 21.14
C GLN A 79 -8.23 -20.11 22.67
N LYS A 80 -8.08 -18.94 23.30
CA LYS A 80 -8.40 -18.77 24.74
C LYS A 80 -9.87 -19.02 25.03
N TYR A 81 -10.78 -18.59 24.16
CA TYR A 81 -12.21 -18.83 24.32
C TYR A 81 -12.57 -20.33 24.15
N GLN A 82 -11.93 -21.03 23.20
CA GLN A 82 -12.09 -22.47 23.03
C GLN A 82 -11.51 -23.28 24.19
N ALA A 83 -10.33 -22.89 24.70
CA ALA A 83 -9.75 -23.52 25.88
C ALA A 83 -10.63 -23.30 27.12
N ALA A 84 -11.22 -22.10 27.28
CA ALA A 84 -12.16 -21.82 28.36
C ALA A 84 -13.47 -22.64 28.24
N THR A 85 -13.99 -22.85 27.03
CA THR A 85 -15.21 -23.65 26.79
C THR A 85 -14.98 -25.15 26.93
N GLN A 86 -13.78 -25.68 26.63
CA GLN A 86 -13.45 -27.10 26.87
C GLN A 86 -13.18 -27.41 28.35
N THR A 87 -12.61 -26.46 29.10
CA THR A 87 -12.38 -26.65 30.55
C THR A 87 -13.67 -26.49 31.37
N ALA A 88 -14.71 -25.88 30.80
CA ALA A 88 -16.01 -25.65 31.44
C ALA A 88 -17.00 -26.83 31.36
N SER A 89 -16.58 -28.02 30.90
CA SER A 89 -17.46 -29.21 30.88
C SER A 89 -17.64 -29.88 32.26
N SER A 90 -17.11 -29.29 33.33
CA SER A 90 -17.42 -29.67 34.71
C SER A 90 -17.94 -28.45 35.47
N ASN A 91 -19.26 -28.40 35.62
CA ASN A 91 -20.04 -27.54 36.52
C ASN A 91 -20.52 -26.20 35.93
N LEU A 92 -21.79 -26.22 35.55
CA LEU A 92 -22.65 -25.12 35.11
C LEU A 92 -22.59 -23.87 36.03
N SER A 93 -22.59 -22.67 35.44
CA SER A 93 -23.64 -21.66 35.72
C SER A 93 -23.53 -20.48 34.74
N VAL A 94 -24.57 -20.31 33.92
CA VAL A 94 -24.91 -19.03 33.26
C VAL A 94 -25.30 -18.07 34.39
N PRO A 95 -24.43 -17.11 34.78
CA PRO A 95 -24.77 -15.72 34.52
C PRO A 95 -23.53 -14.80 34.45
N GLU A 96 -22.69 -14.93 33.43
CA GLU A 96 -21.65 -13.91 33.15
C GLU A 96 -21.64 -13.44 31.68
N LEU A 97 -22.70 -13.76 30.92
CA LEU A 97 -22.92 -13.23 29.56
C LEU A 97 -23.67 -11.88 29.56
N GLN A 98 -23.75 -11.23 30.73
CA GLN A 98 -24.55 -10.02 30.89
C GLN A 98 -23.85 -8.97 31.75
N ASN A 99 -22.53 -8.81 31.59
CA ASN A 99 -21.91 -7.52 31.82
C ASN A 99 -21.72 -6.83 30.47
N ASN A 100 -22.87 -6.42 29.93
CA ASN A 100 -23.01 -5.48 28.85
C ASN A 100 -22.17 -4.22 29.13
N CYS A 101 -21.45 -3.78 28.11
CA CYS A 101 -21.67 -2.47 27.53
C CYS A 101 -22.08 -1.38 28.54
N THR A 102 -21.11 -0.64 29.07
CA THR A 102 -21.31 0.78 29.37
C THR A 102 -19.99 1.53 29.14
N MET A 103 -20.04 2.39 28.13
CA MET A 103 -19.06 3.39 27.65
C MET A 103 -17.88 2.88 26.83
#